data_AF-A0A7S1UZG7-F1
#
_entry.id   AF-A0A7S1UZG7-F1
#
_cell.length_a   1.000
_cell.length_b   1.000
_cell.length_c   1.000
_cell.angle_alpha   90.00
_cell.angle_beta   90.00
_cell.angle_gamma   90.00
#
_symmetry.space_group_name_H-M   'P 1'
#
loop_
_entity.id
_entity.type
_entity.pdbx_description
1 polymer ?
#
loop_
_entity_poly.entity_id
_entity_poly.type
_entity_poly.pdbx_seq_one_letter_code
_entity_poly.pdbx_strand_id
1 'polypeptide(L)'
;RVVAAASLVMMLLAKTPKAFVGPLTSQKKGGVLLQRSFSQLRMTTSEASKKKILVLGGTGFLGQAVCQRAIRDGYQVTSLSRRGLPSGDPESSAMSTIDYRKGDARKIEPVANILDEGGYVGVVHAIGLL
;
A
#
# COMPACT_ATOMS: atom_id res chain seq x y z
N ARG A 1 -0.22 0.14 -40.77
CA ARG A 1 -0.70 1.37 -40.10
C ARG A 1 -1.81 0.95 -39.15
N VAL A 2 -1.93 1.56 -37.97
CA VAL A 2 -2.83 1.24 -36.84
C VAL A 2 -2.22 0.30 -35.77
N VAL A 3 -1.35 0.86 -34.91
CA VAL A 3 -1.24 0.45 -33.51
C VAL A 3 -1.07 1.74 -32.69
N ALA A 4 -2.18 2.46 -32.50
CA ALA A 4 -2.24 3.70 -31.73
C ALA A 4 -3.55 3.74 -30.90
N ALA A 5 -3.94 2.62 -30.29
CA ALA A 5 -5.27 2.49 -29.67
C ALA A 5 -5.27 1.90 -28.26
N ALA A 6 -4.15 1.93 -27.53
CA ALA A 6 -4.10 1.40 -26.15
C ALA A 6 -3.68 2.44 -25.09
N SER A 7 -3.65 3.73 -25.43
CA SER A 7 -3.15 4.80 -24.54
C SER A 7 -4.24 5.65 -23.88
N LEU A 8 -5.53 5.30 -23.94
CA LEU A 8 -6.58 6.23 -23.54
C LEU A 8 -7.86 5.56 -23.00
N VAL A 9 -7.80 4.79 -21.90
CA VAL A 9 -9.06 4.25 -21.30
C VAL A 9 -9.18 4.34 -19.77
N MET A 10 -8.16 4.62 -18.96
CA MET A 10 -8.36 4.68 -17.50
C MET A 10 -7.80 5.93 -16.84
N MET A 11 -8.24 7.08 -17.36
CA MET A 11 -8.00 8.38 -16.78
C MET A 11 -9.32 9.15 -16.65
N LEU A 12 -10.33 8.56 -16.01
CA LEU A 12 -11.48 9.33 -15.53
C LEU A 12 -12.26 8.56 -14.45
N LEU A 13 -12.55 9.26 -13.35
CA LEU A 13 -13.32 8.84 -12.17
C LEU A 13 -12.60 8.09 -11.04
N ALA A 14 -11.79 8.84 -10.28
CA ALA A 14 -11.83 8.71 -8.82
C ALA A 14 -11.54 10.06 -8.16
N LYS A 15 -12.62 10.64 -7.63
CA LYS A 15 -12.70 11.83 -6.77
C LYS A 15 -11.48 12.02 -5.88
N THR A 16 -10.96 13.25 -5.90
CA THR A 16 -10.07 13.84 -4.90
C THR A 16 -10.62 13.69 -3.47
N PRO A 17 -9.91 13.08 -2.52
CA PRO A 17 -10.01 13.45 -1.12
C PRO A 17 -8.90 14.44 -0.78
N LYS A 18 -9.33 15.70 -0.68
CA LYS A 18 -8.88 16.79 0.20
C LYS A 18 -7.52 16.59 0.87
N ALA A 19 -6.63 17.52 0.56
CA ALA A 19 -5.51 17.93 1.39
C ALA A 19 -5.92 17.96 2.88
N PHE A 20 -5.35 17.08 3.69
CA PHE A 20 -5.39 17.20 5.14
C PHE A 20 -4.19 18.05 5.56
N VAL A 21 -4.41 19.36 5.57
CA VAL A 21 -3.55 20.35 6.23
C VAL A 21 -4.12 20.57 7.63
N GLY A 22 -3.26 20.43 8.65
CA GLY A 22 -3.45 21.04 9.97
C GLY A 22 -3.16 20.10 11.15
N PRO A 23 -2.77 20.65 12.33
CA PRO A 23 -1.78 21.69 12.54
C PRO A 23 -0.61 21.21 13.44
N LEU A 24 0.53 21.88 13.32
CA LEU A 24 1.57 21.90 14.35
C LEU A 24 1.00 22.55 15.60
N THR A 25 0.82 21.81 16.69
CA THR A 25 0.70 22.40 18.03
C THR A 25 1.61 21.66 19.01
N SER A 26 2.77 22.26 19.21
CA SER A 26 3.59 22.20 20.42
C SER A 26 2.74 22.29 21.69
N GLN A 27 2.89 21.36 22.64
CA GLN A 27 2.63 21.64 24.05
C GLN A 27 3.69 20.99 24.94
N LYS A 28 4.28 21.85 25.76
CA LYS A 28 5.40 21.67 26.68
C LYS A 28 4.85 21.88 28.10
N LYS A 29 5.48 21.21 29.08
CA LYS A 29 5.43 21.37 30.55
C LYS A 29 4.44 20.47 31.33
N GLY A 30 5.03 19.47 31.99
CA GLY A 30 5.20 19.50 33.45
C GLY A 30 4.00 19.08 34.30
N GLY A 31 4.24 18.09 35.19
CA GLY A 31 3.37 17.82 36.33
C GLY A 31 2.97 16.35 36.44
N VAL A 32 3.81 15.56 37.11
CA VAL A 32 3.45 14.24 37.62
C VAL A 32 2.45 14.42 38.78
N LEU A 33 1.52 13.46 38.91
CA LEU A 33 0.88 12.94 40.14
C LEU A 33 -0.64 12.79 39.96
N LEU A 34 -1.09 11.60 39.55
CA LEU A 34 -2.06 10.77 40.31
C LEU A 34 -2.37 9.50 39.50
N GLN A 35 -1.70 8.39 39.84
CA GLN A 35 -2.15 7.06 39.44
C GLN A 35 -3.49 6.77 40.13
N ARG A 36 -4.48 6.27 39.37
CA ARG A 36 -5.10 4.95 39.58
C ARG A 36 -6.35 4.79 38.70
N SER A 37 -6.34 3.71 37.94
CA SER A 37 -7.51 2.97 37.47
C SER A 37 -8.38 3.62 36.37
N PHE A 38 -7.83 3.70 35.15
CA PHE A 38 -8.61 3.55 33.92
C PHE A 38 -7.86 2.61 32.96
N SER A 39 -7.57 1.40 33.42
CA SER A 39 -7.01 0.28 32.65
C SER A 39 -7.99 -0.30 31.61
N GLN A 40 -9.06 0.43 31.25
CA GLN A 40 -10.15 -0.07 30.41
C GLN A 40 -10.67 0.93 29.37
N LEU A 41 -9.87 1.91 28.94
CA LEU A 41 -9.99 2.32 27.53
C LEU A 41 -9.14 1.34 26.71
N ARG A 42 -9.68 0.12 26.49
CA ARG A 42 -9.33 -0.60 25.27
C ARG A 42 -9.78 0.33 24.15
N MET A 43 -8.79 1.01 23.56
CA MET A 43 -8.90 1.54 22.22
C MET A 43 -9.36 0.37 21.36
N THR A 44 -10.65 0.24 21.14
CA THR A 44 -11.16 -0.40 19.95
C THR A 44 -10.78 0.56 18.84
N THR A 45 -9.50 0.50 18.44
CA THR A 45 -9.17 0.79 17.06
C THR A 45 -10.06 -0.15 16.29
N SER A 46 -11.21 0.36 15.88
CA SER A 46 -12.03 -0.25 14.85
C SER A 46 -11.02 -0.65 13.80
N GLU A 47 -10.81 -1.96 13.66
CA GLU A 47 -10.15 -2.58 12.52
C GLU A 47 -11.04 -2.26 11.31
N ALA A 48 -11.12 -0.97 10.96
CA ALA A 48 -11.61 -0.53 9.69
C ALA A 48 -10.67 -1.22 8.72
N SER A 49 -11.16 -2.31 8.13
CA SER A 49 -10.34 -3.25 7.37
C SER A 49 -9.44 -2.44 6.46
N LYS A 50 -8.13 -2.49 6.69
CA LYS A 50 -7.18 -1.74 5.87
C LYS A 50 -7.45 -2.12 4.43
N LYS A 51 -7.75 -1.12 3.61
CA LYS A 51 -8.02 -1.34 2.18
C LYS A 51 -6.79 -2.00 1.57
N LYS A 52 -6.99 -3.08 0.80
CA LYS A 52 -5.89 -3.80 0.16
C LYS A 52 -5.62 -3.24 -1.23
N ILE A 53 -4.35 -3.16 -1.62
CA ILE A 53 -3.95 -2.84 -2.99
C ILE A 53 -2.97 -3.89 -3.51
N LEU A 54 -3.07 -4.19 -4.80
CA LEU A 54 -2.15 -5.07 -5.51
C LEU A 54 -1.19 -4.23 -6.35
N VAL A 55 0.12 -4.40 -6.15
CA VAL A 55 1.16 -3.73 -6.94
C VAL A 55 1.86 -4.76 -7.82
N LEU A 56 1.67 -4.64 -9.13
CA LEU A 56 2.39 -5.43 -10.13
C LEU A 56 3.73 -4.77 -10.39
N GLY A 57 4.83 -5.50 -10.20
CA GLY A 57 6.19 -4.95 -10.31
C GLY A 57 6.70 -4.24 -9.06
N GLY A 58 6.15 -4.56 -7.87
CA GLY A 58 6.49 -3.88 -6.61
C GLY A 58 7.95 -3.98 -6.14
N THR A 59 8.77 -4.85 -6.75
CA THR A 59 10.23 -4.93 -6.49
C THR A 59 11.07 -4.05 -7.41
N GLY A 60 10.48 -3.40 -8.42
CA GLY A 60 11.19 -2.46 -9.30
C GLY A 60 11.35 -1.07 -8.67
N PHE A 61 12.04 -0.17 -9.37
CA PHE A 61 12.31 1.19 -8.90
C PHE A 61 11.03 1.95 -8.48
N LEU A 62 10.12 2.17 -9.43
CA LEU A 62 8.85 2.86 -9.15
C LEU A 62 7.94 2.04 -8.22
N GLY A 63 7.89 0.72 -8.42
CA GLY A 63 7.06 -0.18 -7.62
C GLY A 63 7.37 -0.12 -6.13
N GLN A 64 8.65 -0.05 -5.76
CA GLN A 64 9.06 0.08 -4.35
C GLN A 64 8.58 1.39 -3.73
N ALA A 65 8.74 2.51 -4.45
CA ALA A 65 8.26 3.83 -3.96
C ALA A 65 6.74 3.85 -3.76
N VAL A 66 5.99 3.21 -4.68
CA VAL A 66 4.53 3.05 -4.56
C VAL A 66 4.17 2.22 -3.33
N CYS A 67 4.81 1.07 -3.13
CA CYS A 67 4.56 0.20 -1.98
C CYS A 67 4.83 0.93 -0.65
N GLN A 68 5.96 1.64 -0.54
CA GLN A 68 6.30 2.43 0.64
C GLN A 68 5.27 3.53 0.90
N ARG A 69 4.83 4.23 -0.15
CA ARG A 69 3.82 5.27 -0.02
C ARG A 69 2.48 4.70 0.45
N ALA A 70 2.04 3.60 -0.13
CA ALA A 70 0.78 2.97 0.21
C ALA A 70 0.73 2.49 1.67
N ILE A 71 1.83 1.94 2.19
CA ILE A 71 1.92 1.57 3.61
C ILE A 71 1.80 2.80 4.51
N ARG A 72 2.47 3.90 4.16
CA ARG A 72 2.36 5.17 4.91
C ARG A 72 0.95 5.74 4.90
N ASP A 73 0.22 5.54 3.81
CA ASP A 73 -1.18 5.95 3.67
C ASP A 73 -2.16 4.95 4.34
N GLY A 74 -1.65 3.88 4.97
CA GLY A 74 -2.43 2.94 5.78
C GLY A 74 -3.05 1.76 5.00
N TYR A 75 -2.63 1.54 3.75
CA TYR A 75 -3.09 0.40 2.94
C TYR A 75 -2.33 -0.88 3.29
N GLN A 76 -3.00 -2.01 3.09
CA GLN A 76 -2.34 -3.32 3.05
C GLN A 76 -1.86 -3.58 1.62
N VAL A 77 -0.58 -3.90 1.45
CA VAL A 77 0.05 -3.98 0.14
C VAL A 77 0.47 -5.41 -0.16
N THR A 78 -0.04 -5.95 -1.26
CA THR A 78 0.45 -7.19 -1.88
C THR A 78 1.25 -6.82 -3.12
N SER A 79 2.50 -7.25 -3.19
CA SER A 79 3.42 -6.98 -4.30
C SER A 79 3.65 -8.24 -5.11
N LEU A 80 3.19 -8.27 -6.36
CA LEU A 80 3.48 -9.34 -7.31
C LEU A 80 4.71 -8.99 -8.15
N SER A 81 5.74 -9.83 -8.13
CA SER A 81 6.88 -9.67 -9.03
C SER A 81 7.45 -11.01 -9.49
N ARG A 82 8.07 -11.04 -10.68
CA ARG A 82 8.71 -12.27 -11.21
C ARG A 82 9.79 -12.82 -10.28
N ARG A 83 10.46 -11.93 -9.55
CA ARG A 83 11.57 -12.24 -8.64
C ARG A 83 11.09 -12.60 -7.23
N GLY A 84 9.84 -12.26 -6.86
CA GLY A 84 9.34 -12.42 -5.49
C GLY A 84 9.84 -11.29 -4.61
N LEU A 85 10.58 -11.61 -3.54
CA LEU A 85 11.19 -10.61 -2.66
C LEU A 85 12.26 -9.78 -3.39
N PRO A 86 12.41 -8.48 -3.05
CA PRO A 86 13.49 -7.66 -3.57
C PRO A 86 14.84 -8.17 -3.06
N SER A 87 15.87 -8.12 -3.90
CA SER A 87 17.21 -8.65 -3.61
C SER A 87 18.06 -7.76 -2.68
N GLY A 88 17.45 -6.82 -1.95
CA GLY A 88 18.13 -5.90 -1.04
C GLY A 88 17.67 -6.10 0.40
N ASP A 89 18.37 -5.46 1.35
CA ASP A 89 18.10 -5.62 2.78
C ASP A 89 16.65 -5.22 3.11
N PRO A 90 15.82 -6.15 3.61
CA PRO A 90 14.43 -5.88 3.98
C PRO A 90 14.31 -5.11 5.31
N GLU A 91 15.42 -4.63 5.89
CA GLU A 91 15.46 -4.01 7.23
C GLU A 91 14.78 -2.64 7.34
N SER A 92 14.35 -2.07 6.22
CA SER A 92 13.36 -0.99 6.26
C SER A 92 12.06 -1.53 6.88
N SER A 93 11.72 -1.05 8.08
CA SER A 93 10.53 -1.46 8.85
C SER A 93 9.21 -1.39 8.07
N ALA A 94 9.15 -0.59 7.00
CA ALA A 94 8.01 -0.53 6.10
C ALA A 94 7.95 -1.72 5.13
N MET A 95 9.10 -2.24 4.68
CA MET A 95 9.18 -3.31 3.68
C MET A 95 8.75 -4.67 4.23
N SER A 96 8.95 -4.91 5.54
CA SER A 96 8.53 -6.16 6.20
C SER A 96 7.01 -6.34 6.27
N THR A 97 6.24 -5.26 6.14
CA THR A 97 4.76 -5.29 6.15
C THR A 97 4.17 -5.64 4.77
N ILE A 98 4.99 -5.63 3.71
CA ILE A 98 4.56 -5.93 2.35
C ILE A 98 4.48 -7.44 2.16
N ASP A 99 3.35 -7.88 1.60
CA ASP A 99 3.16 -9.26 1.21
C ASP A 99 3.72 -9.50 -0.21
N TYR A 100 4.93 -10.06 -0.28
CA TYR A 100 5.59 -10.33 -1.56
C TYR A 100 5.18 -11.67 -2.15
N ARG A 101 4.63 -11.64 -3.36
CA ARG A 101 4.25 -12.81 -4.14
C ARG A 101 5.13 -12.94 -5.38
N LYS A 102 5.60 -14.16 -5.62
CA LYS A 102 6.35 -14.48 -6.83
C LYS A 102 5.38 -14.89 -7.93
N GLY A 103 5.43 -14.22 -9.06
CA GLY A 103 4.61 -14.57 -10.22
C GLY A 103 4.83 -13.63 -11.42
N ASP A 104 4.45 -14.11 -12.60
CA ASP A 104 4.52 -13.34 -13.83
C ASP A 104 3.16 -12.68 -14.10
N ALA A 105 3.10 -11.35 -14.00
CA ALA A 105 1.86 -10.60 -14.22
C ALA A 105 1.39 -10.59 -15.69
N ARG A 106 2.18 -11.15 -16.63
CA ARG A 106 1.73 -11.39 -18.01
C ARG A 106 0.85 -12.62 -18.14
N LYS A 107 0.86 -13.48 -17.11
CA LYS A 107 0.00 -14.66 -17.02
C LYS A 107 -1.22 -14.33 -16.18
N ILE A 108 -2.37 -14.86 -16.56
CA ILE A 108 -3.63 -14.54 -15.90
C ILE A 108 -3.76 -15.27 -14.57
N GLU A 109 -3.26 -16.50 -14.48
CA GLU A 109 -3.41 -17.39 -13.33
C GLU A 109 -2.87 -16.76 -12.02
N PRO A 110 -1.62 -16.25 -11.95
CA PRO A 110 -1.11 -15.69 -10.70
C PRO A 110 -1.84 -14.40 -10.28
N VAL A 111 -2.34 -13.62 -11.24
CA VAL A 111 -3.08 -12.39 -10.94
C VAL A 111 -4.49 -12.74 -10.45
N ALA A 112 -5.17 -13.68 -11.13
CA ALA A 112 -6.48 -14.17 -10.74
C ALA A 112 -6.47 -14.77 -9.33
N ASN A 113 -5.53 -15.68 -9.06
CA ASN A 113 -5.38 -16.31 -7.73
C ASN A 113 -5.25 -15.28 -6.60
N ILE A 114 -4.56 -14.16 -6.84
CA ILE A 114 -4.40 -13.10 -5.83
C ILE A 114 -5.68 -12.29 -5.71
N LEU A 115 -6.32 -11.92 -6.82
CA LEU A 115 -7.56 -11.14 -6.81
C LEU A 115 -8.72 -11.91 -6.18
N ASP A 116 -8.75 -13.23 -6.35
CA ASP A 116 -9.75 -14.13 -5.76
C ASP A 116 -9.68 -14.18 -4.22
N GLU A 117 -8.53 -13.83 -3.61
CA GLU A 117 -8.43 -13.63 -2.15
C GLU A 117 -9.32 -12.48 -1.65
N GLY A 118 -9.70 -11.56 -2.54
CA GLY A 118 -10.65 -10.48 -2.28
C GLY A 118 -10.12 -9.34 -1.39
N GLY A 119 -10.91 -8.26 -1.34
CA GLY A 119 -10.64 -7.07 -0.52
C GLY A 119 -9.73 -6.02 -1.16
N TYR A 120 -9.36 -6.22 -2.44
CA TYR A 120 -8.58 -5.25 -3.21
C TYR A 120 -9.46 -4.09 -3.69
N VAL A 121 -9.04 -2.86 -3.37
CA VAL A 121 -9.71 -1.64 -3.84
C VAL A 121 -9.11 -1.08 -5.13
N GLY A 122 -7.95 -1.60 -5.53
CA GLY A 122 -7.26 -1.16 -6.73
C GLY A 122 -6.01 -1.97 -7.03
N VAL A 123 -5.58 -1.89 -8.30
CA VAL A 123 -4.37 -2.52 -8.82
C VAL A 123 -3.49 -1.44 -9.42
N VAL A 124 -2.21 -1.44 -9.03
CA VAL A 124 -1.18 -0.57 -9.62
C VAL A 124 -0.31 -1.41 -10.54
N HIS A 125 -0.25 -1.04 -11.81
CA HIS A 125 0.65 -1.66 -12.77
C HIS A 125 1.93 -0.84 -12.91
N ALA A 126 3.01 -1.30 -12.28
CA ALA A 126 4.33 -0.65 -12.30
C ALA A 126 5.38 -1.53 -13.02
N ILE A 127 4.96 -2.26 -14.04
CA ILE A 127 5.85 -3.08 -14.86
C ILE A 127 6.25 -2.27 -16.09
N GLY A 128 7.54 -2.00 -16.21
CA GLY A 128 8.12 -1.33 -17.36
C GLY A 128 9.51 -1.89 -17.63
N LEU A 129 9.92 -1.81 -18.89
CA LEU A 129 11.31 -1.96 -19.31
C LEU A 129 11.84 -0.55 -19.59
N LEU A 130 13.04 -0.26 -19.11
CA LEU A 130 13.80 0.95 -19.42
C LEU A 130 14.86 0.59 -20.46
#